data_AF-A0AAU5D5M7-F1
#
_entry.id   AF-A0AAU5D5M7-F1
#
_cell.length_a   1.000
_cell.length_b   1.000
_cell.length_c   1.000
_cell.angle_alpha   90.00
_cell.angle_beta   90.00
_cell.angle_gamma   90.00
#
_symmetry.space_group_name_H-M   'P 1'
#
loop_
_entity.id
_entity.type
_entity.pdbx_description
1 polymer ?
#
loop_
_entity_poly.entity_id
_entity_poly.type
_entity_poly.pdbx_seq_one_letter_code
_entity_poly.pdbx_strand_id
1 'polypeptide(L)'
;MERPCLPCTWAPGTLDADRLHRALAGIPRLTDQELSVFRCLHTGPTNAQLAAHLHLTVRTAKFHVANIRAKLGGVSRLQACLLAVHHTATPAGPAPAGTAPAGSGEVSVCGGAAVPR
;
A
#
# COMPACT_ATOMS: atom_id res chain seq x y z
N MET A 1 41.79 17.91 -3.84
CA MET A 1 40.59 17.92 -4.71
C MET A 1 39.76 16.69 -4.40
N GLU A 2 39.26 16.61 -3.17
CA GLU A 2 38.45 15.51 -2.68
C GLU A 2 37.04 16.05 -2.44
N ARG A 3 36.06 15.46 -3.13
CA ARG A 3 34.65 15.84 -3.01
C ARG A 3 34.09 15.09 -1.79
N PRO A 4 33.71 15.76 -0.69
CA PRO A 4 33.09 15.07 0.43
C PRO A 4 31.72 14.52 -0.02
N CYS A 5 31.52 13.23 0.20
CA CYS A 5 30.22 12.58 0.08
C CYS A 5 29.26 13.29 1.03
N LEU A 6 28.27 13.99 0.49
CA LEU A 6 27.14 14.48 1.27
C LEU A 6 26.53 13.28 2.02
N PRO A 7 26.24 13.39 3.33
CA PRO A 7 25.55 12.34 4.03
C PRO A 7 24.20 12.15 3.35
N CYS A 8 23.90 10.93 2.91
CA CYS A 8 22.57 10.55 2.48
C CYS A 8 21.61 10.88 3.61
N THR A 9 21.00 12.05 3.58
CA THR A 9 19.91 12.45 4.48
C THR A 9 18.68 11.70 4.01
N TRP A 10 18.67 10.39 4.26
CA TRP A 10 17.41 9.73 4.57
C TRP A 10 16.86 10.50 5.77
N ALA A 11 16.04 11.51 5.52
CA ALA A 11 15.08 11.91 6.52
C ALA A 11 14.22 10.65 6.67
N PRO A 12 14.26 9.92 7.81
CA PRO A 12 13.22 8.97 8.07
C PRO A 12 11.95 9.82 8.04
N GLY A 13 11.21 9.72 6.93
CA GLY A 13 9.93 10.37 6.81
C GLY A 13 9.16 9.86 7.99
N THR A 14 9.03 10.69 9.02
CA THR A 14 8.28 10.38 10.22
C THR A 14 6.93 9.98 9.68
N LEU A 15 6.65 8.68 9.71
CA LEU A 15 5.35 8.16 9.41
C LEU A 15 4.45 8.91 10.37
N ASP A 16 3.77 9.95 9.87
CA ASP A 16 3.01 10.88 10.69
C ASP A 16 2.03 10.04 11.50
N ALA A 17 2.34 9.82 12.78
CA ALA A 17 1.53 9.00 13.66
C ALA A 17 0.11 9.58 13.71
N ASP A 18 0.00 10.91 13.66
CA ASP A 18 -1.26 11.64 13.53
C ASP A 18 -2.03 11.27 12.25
N ARG A 19 -1.35 11.18 11.10
CA ARG A 19 -2.00 10.82 9.83
C ARG A 19 -2.47 9.37 9.85
N LEU A 20 -1.66 8.45 10.39
CA LEU A 20 -2.06 7.05 10.59
C LEU A 20 -3.24 6.95 11.56
N HIS A 21 -3.23 7.72 12.65
CA HIS A 21 -4.30 7.75 13.64
C HIS A 21 -5.62 8.25 13.04
N ARG A 22 -5.59 9.34 12.26
CA ARG A 22 -6.76 9.82 11.51
C ARG A 22 -7.25 8.82 10.46
N ALA A 23 -6.33 8.12 9.80
CA ALA A 23 -6.69 7.07 8.85
C ALA A 23 -7.39 5.89 9.55
N LEU A 24 -6.93 5.46 10.73
CA LEU A 24 -7.59 4.42 11.54
C LEU A 24 -9.05 4.80 11.85
N ALA A 25 -9.31 6.06 12.20
CA ALA A 25 -10.68 6.56 12.42
C ALA A 25 -11.57 6.52 11.16
N GLY A 26 -10.97 6.45 9.97
CA GLY A 26 -11.69 6.32 8.70
C GLY A 26 -12.07 4.88 8.32
N ILE A 27 -11.48 3.86 8.95
CA ILE A 27 -11.74 2.44 8.63
C ILE A 27 -13.21 2.04 8.76
N PRO A 28 -13.97 2.47 9.80
CA PRO A 28 -15.39 2.14 9.93
C PRO A 28 -16.28 2.69 8.80
N ARG A 29 -15.77 3.61 7.97
CA ARG A 29 -16.49 4.21 6.83
C ARG A 29 -16.28 3.45 5.52
N LEU A 30 -15.41 2.43 5.51
CA LEU A 30 -15.21 1.57 4.35
C LEU A 30 -16.45 0.70 4.13
N THR A 31 -16.80 0.48 2.86
CA THR A 31 -17.86 -0.48 2.52
C THR A 31 -17.36 -1.92 2.74
N ASP A 32 -18.26 -2.91 2.79
CA ASP A 32 -17.87 -4.31 2.97
C ASP A 32 -16.87 -4.80 1.91
N GLN A 33 -17.05 -4.41 0.65
CA GLN A 33 -16.10 -4.74 -0.41
C GLN A 33 -14.74 -4.05 -0.22
N GLU A 34 -14.74 -2.77 0.16
CA GLU A 34 -13.50 -2.03 0.42
C GLU A 34 -12.76 -2.59 1.64
N LEU A 35 -13.50 -3.02 2.65
CA LEU A 35 -12.96 -3.62 3.86
C LEU A 35 -12.33 -4.99 3.56
N SER A 36 -12.95 -5.79 2.68
CA SER A 36 -12.36 -7.05 2.18
C SER A 36 -11.03 -6.81 1.45
N VAL A 37 -11.01 -5.83 0.53
CA VAL A 37 -9.79 -5.39 -0.16
C VAL A 37 -8.74 -4.89 0.82
N PHE A 38 -9.14 -4.05 1.79
CA PHE A 38 -8.24 -3.47 2.78
C PHE A 38 -7.59 -4.53 3.65
N ARG A 39 -8.34 -5.56 4.10
CA ARG A 39 -7.78 -6.69 4.84
C ARG A 39 -6.67 -7.36 4.04
N CYS A 40 -6.90 -7.70 2.78
CA CYS A 40 -5.86 -8.34 1.95
C CYS A 40 -4.58 -7.51 1.79
N LEU A 41 -4.59 -6.19 2.02
CA LEU A 41 -3.38 -5.36 1.91
C LEU A 41 -2.33 -5.68 2.98
N HIS A 42 -2.66 -6.41 4.06
CA HIS A 42 -1.70 -6.72 5.13
C HIS A 42 -0.47 -7.52 4.64
N THR A 43 -0.60 -8.29 3.55
CA THR A 43 0.54 -9.03 2.94
C THR A 43 1.34 -8.20 1.93
N GLY A 44 0.90 -6.98 1.63
CA GLY A 44 1.45 -6.17 0.54
C GLY A 44 1.23 -6.70 -0.89
N PRO A 45 0.12 -7.39 -1.21
CA PRO A 45 -0.04 -8.08 -2.50
C PRO A 45 -0.23 -7.08 -3.64
N THR A 46 0.36 -7.33 -4.81
CA THR A 46 0.15 -6.49 -6.01
C THR A 46 -1.34 -6.41 -6.38
N ASN A 47 -1.75 -5.42 -7.18
CA ASN A 47 -3.15 -5.29 -7.60
C ASN A 47 -3.65 -6.51 -8.39
N ALA A 48 -2.75 -7.23 -9.08
CA ALA A 48 -3.06 -8.47 -9.78
C ALA A 48 -3.31 -9.62 -8.79
N GLN A 49 -2.48 -9.75 -7.76
CA GLN A 49 -2.68 -10.74 -6.69
C GLN A 49 -3.96 -10.44 -5.90
N LEU A 50 -4.21 -9.19 -5.55
CA LEU A 50 -5.43 -8.74 -4.89
C LEU A 50 -6.68 -9.10 -5.71
N ALA A 51 -6.62 -8.86 -7.02
CA ALA A 51 -7.68 -9.24 -7.95
C ALA A 51 -7.91 -10.75 -7.98
N ALA A 52 -6.85 -11.56 -8.02
CA ALA A 52 -6.94 -13.02 -7.97
C ALA A 52 -7.54 -13.53 -6.66
N HIS A 53 -7.12 -12.99 -5.51
CA HIS A 53 -7.61 -13.40 -4.19
C HIS A 53 -9.09 -13.08 -3.96
N LEU A 54 -9.61 -12.02 -4.57
CA LEU A 54 -10.98 -11.55 -4.38
C LEU A 54 -11.89 -11.85 -5.57
N HIS A 55 -11.41 -12.59 -6.57
CA HIS A 55 -12.12 -12.86 -7.83
C HIS A 55 -12.60 -11.58 -8.54
N LEU A 56 -11.79 -10.53 -8.51
CA LEU A 56 -12.05 -9.24 -9.16
C LEU A 56 -11.17 -9.06 -10.40
N THR A 57 -11.49 -8.06 -11.22
CA THR A 57 -10.55 -7.61 -12.26
C THR A 57 -9.47 -6.70 -11.68
N VAL A 58 -8.30 -6.63 -12.31
CA VAL A 58 -7.21 -5.72 -11.90
C VAL A 58 -7.66 -4.25 -11.90
N ARG A 59 -8.52 -3.87 -12.85
CA ARG A 59 -9.11 -2.52 -12.92
C ARG A 59 -9.96 -2.24 -11.69
N THR A 60 -10.82 -3.18 -11.31
CA THR A 60 -11.68 -3.09 -10.13
C THR A 60 -10.85 -3.03 -8.84
N ALA A 61 -9.82 -3.87 -8.72
CA ALA A 61 -8.89 -3.82 -7.58
C ALA A 61 -8.19 -2.46 -7.45
N LYS A 62 -7.69 -1.90 -8.56
CA LYS A 62 -7.10 -0.53 -8.59
C LYS A 62 -8.10 0.52 -8.12
N PHE A 63 -9.35 0.43 -8.57
CA PHE A 63 -10.42 1.33 -8.17
C PHE A 63 -10.71 1.26 -6.67
N HIS A 64 -10.88 0.06 -6.11
CA HIS A 64 -11.09 -0.10 -4.67
C HIS A 64 -9.91 0.43 -3.85
N VAL A 65 -8.66 0.13 -4.24
CA VAL A 65 -7.47 0.65 -3.55
C VAL A 65 -7.39 2.18 -3.59
N ALA A 66 -7.77 2.80 -4.71
CA ALA A 66 -7.83 4.26 -4.81
C ALA A 66 -8.91 4.85 -3.88
N ASN A 67 -10.10 4.26 -3.86
CA ASN A 67 -11.20 4.71 -2.99
C ASN A 67 -10.90 4.54 -1.51
N ILE A 68 -10.30 3.40 -1.12
CA ILE A 68 -9.84 3.15 0.25
C ILE A 68 -8.86 4.24 0.67
N ARG A 69 -7.82 4.49 -0.14
CA ARG A 69 -6.84 5.54 0.17
C ARG A 69 -7.48 6.91 0.27
N ALA A 70 -8.43 7.24 -0.59
CA ALA A 70 -9.18 8.50 -0.52
C ALA A 70 -9.99 8.61 0.78
N LYS A 71 -10.70 7.56 1.17
CA LYS A 71 -11.50 7.49 2.41
C LYS A 71 -10.65 7.54 3.68
N LEU A 72 -9.42 7.04 3.61
CA LEU A 72 -8.44 7.08 4.70
C LEU A 72 -7.61 8.38 4.73
N GLY A 73 -7.97 9.41 3.96
CA GLY A 73 -7.29 10.71 3.99
C GLY A 73 -6.07 10.82 3.07
N GLY A 74 -6.04 10.07 1.97
CA GLY A 74 -5.00 10.16 0.94
C GLY A 74 -3.70 9.43 1.28
N VAL A 75 -3.76 8.43 2.17
CA VAL A 75 -2.57 7.67 2.60
C VAL A 75 -1.85 6.97 1.44
N SER A 76 -0.54 6.79 1.58
CA SER A 76 0.26 6.03 0.62
C SER A 76 -0.12 4.54 0.67
N ARG A 77 0.28 3.78 -0.36
CA ARG A 77 0.06 2.33 -0.38
C ARG A 77 0.74 1.63 0.80
N LEU A 78 1.97 2.02 1.12
CA LEU A 78 2.70 1.49 2.27
C LEU A 78 1.95 1.79 3.57
N GLN A 79 1.47 3.02 3.74
CA GLN A 79 0.67 3.40 4.91
C GLN A 79 -0.63 2.58 4.99
N ALA A 80 -1.32 2.36 3.88
CA ALA A 80 -2.51 1.50 3.85
C ALA A 80 -2.19 0.05 4.24
N CYS A 81 -1.06 -0.51 3.79
CA CYS A 81 -0.62 -1.84 4.22
C CYS A 81 -0.31 -1.89 5.72
N LEU A 82 0.40 -0.89 6.26
CA LEU A 82 0.68 -0.80 7.70
C LEU A 82 -0.61 -0.74 8.53
N LEU A 83 -1.58 0.08 8.09
CA LEU A 83 -2.90 0.15 8.72
C LEU A 83 -3.62 -1.20 8.67
N ALA A 84 -3.54 -1.91 7.54
CA ALA A 84 -4.12 -3.25 7.41
C ALA A 84 -3.46 -4.24 8.37
N VAL A 85 -2.13 -4.24 8.52
CA VAL A 85 -1.39 -5.07 9.49
C VAL A 85 -1.84 -4.78 10.92
N HIS A 86 -1.96 -3.51 11.30
CA HIS A 86 -2.45 -3.12 12.62
C HIS A 86 -3.90 -3.57 12.85
N HIS A 87 -4.75 -3.51 11.81
CA HIS A 87 -6.15 -3.91 11.89
C HIS A 87 -6.36 -5.43 11.92
N THR A 88 -5.45 -6.22 11.33
CA THR A 88 -5.56 -7.68 11.25
C THR A 88 -4.84 -8.40 12.39
N ALA A 89 -4.47 -7.69 13.46
CA ALA A 89 -3.86 -8.27 14.66
C ALA A 89 -4.78 -9.27 15.40
N THR A 90 -6.01 -9.48 14.94
CA THR A 90 -6.84 -10.63 15.32
C THR A 90 -6.40 -11.85 14.50
N PRO A 91 -5.93 -12.96 15.12
CA PRO A 91 -5.36 -14.10 14.42
C PRO A 91 -6.42 -14.84 13.60
N ALA A 92 -6.64 -14.39 12.36
CA ALA A 92 -7.55 -15.01 11.42
C ALA A 92 -6.76 -15.86 10.41
N GLY A 93 -6.44 -17.10 10.81
CA GLY A 93 -6.19 -18.27 9.93
C GLY A 93 -4.99 -18.22 8.97
N PRO A 94 -4.29 -19.35 8.74
CA PRO A 94 -3.09 -19.38 7.92
C PRO A 94 -3.41 -19.03 6.46
N ALA A 95 -2.53 -18.21 5.88
CA ALA A 95 -2.49 -17.86 4.47
C ALA A 95 -2.64 -19.09 3.56
N PRO A 96 -3.36 -19.01 2.43
CA PRO A 96 -3.24 -20.02 1.41
C PRO A 96 -1.82 -19.95 0.83
N ALA A 97 -1.01 -20.95 1.20
CA ALA A 97 0.17 -21.33 0.44
C ALA A 97 -0.25 -21.74 -0.98
N GLY A 98 0.47 -21.26 -1.98
CA GLY A 98 0.25 -21.51 -3.41
C GLY A 98 -0.37 -20.28 -4.10
N THR A 99 0.27 -19.58 -5.03
CA THR A 99 1.26 -20.01 -6.02
C THR A 99 2.03 -18.76 -6.46
N ALA A 100 3.35 -18.80 -6.37
CA ALA A 100 4.21 -17.87 -7.08
C ALA A 100 4.24 -18.26 -8.57
N PRO A 101 3.94 -17.36 -9.51
CA PRO A 101 4.61 -17.41 -10.80
C PRO A 101 5.89 -16.56 -10.67
N ALA A 102 7.03 -17.25 -10.78
CA ALA A 102 8.26 -16.62 -11.22
C ALA A 102 7.99 -15.89 -12.55
N GLY A 103 8.32 -14.61 -12.59
CA GLY A 103 8.11 -13.76 -13.75
C GLY A 103 8.82 -12.43 -13.52
N SER A 104 10.11 -12.42 -13.78
CA SER A 104 10.98 -11.25 -13.89
C SER A 104 10.31 -10.16 -14.74
N GLY A 105 10.39 -8.90 -14.30
CA GLY A 105 9.89 -7.78 -15.10
C GLY A 105 9.91 -6.43 -14.39
N GLU A 106 11.13 -5.90 -14.25
CA GLU A 106 11.46 -4.47 -14.23
C GLU A 106 10.75 -3.57 -13.18
N VAL A 107 11.51 -3.22 -12.15
CA VAL A 107 11.30 -1.97 -11.40
C VAL A 107 11.67 -0.79 -12.31
N SER A 108 10.68 -0.25 -13.02
CA SER A 108 10.84 1.03 -13.72
C SER A 108 10.91 2.15 -12.68
N VAL A 109 12.14 2.54 -12.35
CA VAL A 109 12.45 3.79 -11.64
C VAL A 109 12.30 4.93 -12.64
N CYS A 110 11.15 5.62 -12.64
CA CYS A 110 11.09 6.95 -13.23
C CYS A 110 11.70 7.95 -12.25
N GLY A 111 12.99 8.23 -12.45
CA GLY A 111 13.67 9.35 -11.83
C GLY A 111 13.18 10.70 -12.36
N GLY A 112 13.25 11.71 -11.49
CA GLY A 112 13.77 13.04 -11.83
C GLY A 112 12.95 13.96 -12.73
N ALA A 113 12.25 14.89 -12.06
CA ALA A 113 12.13 16.32 -12.37
C ALA A 113 12.20 16.81 -13.84
N ALA A 114 11.10 17.42 -14.29
CA ALA A 114 11.12 18.44 -15.32
C ALA A 114 10.29 19.65 -14.84
N VAL A 115 10.97 20.77 -14.59
CA VAL A 115 10.38 22.10 -14.41
C VAL A 115 10.44 22.81 -15.77
N PRO A 116 9.33 23.31 -16.33
CA PRO A 116 9.38 24.20 -17.49
C PRO A 116 9.50 25.68 -17.08
N ARG A 117 10.06 26.46 -18.03
CA ARG A 117 10.71 27.78 -17.93
C ARG A 117 9.89 28.96 -17.40
#